data_AF-A0A934TYH8-F1
#
_entry.id   AF-A0A934TYH8-F1
#
_cell.length_a   1.000
_cell.length_b   1.000
_cell.length_c   1.000
_cell.angle_alpha   90.00
_cell.angle_beta   90.00
_cell.angle_gamma   90.00
#
_symmetry.space_group_name_H-M   'P 1'
#
loop_
_entity.id
_entity.type
_entity.pdbx_description
1 polymer ?
#
loop_
_entity_poly.entity_id
_entity_poly.type
_entity_poly.pdbx_seq_one_letter_code
_entity_poly.pdbx_strand_id
1 'polypeptide(L)'
;MDDKNLMQNLLMLEKGCCDLYLHGAVESATQNVLGAFNSALDDSLSMQDEIYTKMTNKGWYNVCDVEQTKIDQLKQKFATAQ
;
A
#
# COMPACT_ATOMS: atom_id res chain seq x y z
N MET A 1 -8.85 -19.16 -12.58
CA MET A 1 -8.63 -17.91 -11.84
C MET A 1 -9.27 -16.82 -12.67
N ASP A 2 -10.21 -16.07 -12.11
CA ASP A 2 -10.84 -14.93 -12.81
C ASP A 2 -9.98 -13.66 -12.71
N ASP A 3 -10.28 -12.68 -13.57
CA ASP A 3 -9.53 -11.42 -13.67
C ASP A 3 -9.46 -10.65 -12.34
N LYS A 4 -10.52 -10.73 -11.52
CA LYS A 4 -10.54 -10.06 -10.21
C LYS A 4 -9.54 -10.70 -9.25
N ASN A 5 -9.53 -12.03 -9.18
CA ASN A 5 -8.57 -12.79 -8.39
C ASN A 5 -7.12 -12.59 -8.89
N LEU A 6 -6.91 -12.52 -10.20
CA LEU A 6 -5.60 -12.18 -10.77
C LEU A 6 -5.15 -10.78 -10.35
N MET A 7 -6.01 -9.77 -10.46
CA MET A 7 -5.70 -8.40 -10.04
C MET A 7 -5.47 -8.29 -8.53
N GLN A 8 -6.19 -9.06 -7.71
CA GLN A 8 -5.93 -9.12 -6.27
C GLN A 8 -4.55 -9.71 -5.96
N ASN A 9 -4.14 -10.76 -6.68
CA ASN A 9 -2.80 -11.32 -6.53
C ASN A 9 -1.72 -10.33 -6.96
N LEU A 10 -1.92 -9.61 -8.07
CA LEU A 10 -1.01 -8.54 -8.50
C LEU A 10 -0.92 -7.44 -7.44
N LEU A 11 -2.06 -7.01 -6.89
CA LEU A 11 -2.08 -6.02 -5.81
C LEU A 11 -1.29 -6.48 -4.58
N MET A 12 -1.46 -7.73 -4.16
CA MET A 12 -0.75 -8.27 -2.99
C MET A 12 0.75 -8.44 -3.25
N LEU A 13 1.12 -8.87 -4.45
CA LEU A 13 2.52 -8.95 -4.85
C LEU A 13 3.18 -7.57 -4.79
N GLU A 14 2.53 -6.56 -5.37
CA GLU A 14 3.09 -5.20 -5.43
C GLU A 14 3.24 -4.58 -4.03
N LYS A 15 2.30 -4.85 -3.11
CA LYS A 15 2.46 -4.45 -1.70
C LYS A 15 3.71 -5.08 -1.08
N GLY A 16 3.95 -6.36 -1.35
CA GLY A 16 5.15 -7.05 -0.89
C GLY A 16 6.44 -6.43 -1.44
N CYS A 17 6.42 -5.98 -2.70
CA CYS A 17 7.54 -5.23 -3.29
C CYS A 17 7.77 -3.89 -2.58
N CYS A 18 6.71 -3.10 -2.37
CA CYS A 18 6.78 -1.83 -1.63
C CYS A 18 7.38 -2.03 -0.23
N ASP A 19 6.88 -3.02 0.53
CA ASP A 19 7.37 -3.32 1.88
C ASP A 19 8.86 -3.71 1.84
N LEU A 20 9.25 -4.57 0.90
CA LEU A 20 10.63 -5.00 0.72
C LEU A 20 11.56 -3.82 0.41
N TYR A 21 11.17 -2.95 -0.52
CA TYR A 21 12.00 -1.81 -0.92
C TYR A 21 12.08 -0.74 0.16
N LEU A 22 10.99 -0.51 0.90
CA LEU A 22 10.99 0.35 2.08
C LEU A 22 11.98 -0.16 3.13
N HIS A 23 11.92 -1.45 3.48
CA HIS A 23 12.87 -2.04 4.43
C HIS A 23 14.31 -1.97 3.91
N GLY A 24 14.52 -2.28 2.62
CA GLY A 24 15.82 -2.14 1.98
C GLY A 24 16.39 -0.73 2.05
N ALA A 25 15.56 0.30 1.84
CA ALA A 25 15.96 1.69 1.98
C ALA A 25 16.35 2.04 3.42
N VAL A 26 15.54 1.65 4.41
CA VAL A 26 15.82 1.90 5.84
C VAL A 26 17.12 1.24 6.31
N GLU A 27 17.41 0.04 5.81
CA GLU A 27 18.58 -0.75 6.22
C GLU A 27 19.84 -0.46 5.38
N SER A 28 19.75 0.41 4.38
CA SER A 28 20.87 0.73 3.48
C SER A 28 21.94 1.58 4.17
N ALA A 29 23.15 1.03 4.29
CA ALA A 29 24.30 1.75 4.86
C ALA A 29 25.03 2.67 3.87
N THR A 30 24.69 2.63 2.57
CA THR A 30 25.38 3.41 1.52
C THR A 30 24.37 4.15 0.65
N GLN A 31 24.76 5.32 0.15
CA GLN A 31 23.91 6.18 -0.67
C GLN A 31 23.50 5.53 -1.99
N ASN A 32 24.39 4.73 -2.59
CA ASN A 32 24.07 4.06 -3.86
C ASN A 32 22.98 3.00 -3.69
N VAL A 33 23.06 2.20 -2.62
CA VAL A 33 22.07 1.15 -2.34
C VAL A 33 20.75 1.78 -1.87
N LEU A 34 20.81 2.81 -1.03
CA LEU A 34 19.65 3.61 -0.64
C LEU A 34 18.92 4.18 -1.87
N GLY A 35 19.68 4.78 -2.80
CA GLY A 35 19.12 5.33 -4.04
C GLY A 35 18.42 4.27 -4.89
N ALA A 36 19.02 3.08 -5.04
CA ALA A 36 18.42 1.98 -5.78
C ALA A 36 17.09 1.51 -5.15
N PHE A 37 17.02 1.37 -3.82
CA PHE A 37 15.80 1.00 -3.14
C PHE A 37 14.73 2.09 -3.19
N ASN A 38 15.10 3.36 -3.06
CA ASN A 38 14.16 4.48 -3.21
C ASN A 38 13.57 4.52 -4.63
N SER A 39 14.39 4.40 -5.67
CA SER A 39 13.88 4.37 -7.05
C SER A 39 12.95 3.18 -7.29
N ALA A 40 13.31 1.99 -6.80
CA ALA A 40 12.45 0.81 -6.92
C ALA A 40 11.14 0.96 -6.14
N LEU A 41 11.19 1.58 -4.95
CA LEU A 41 10.00 1.89 -4.16
C LEU A 41 9.09 2.88 -4.88
N ASP A 42 9.62 3.95 -5.46
CA ASP A 42 8.85 4.96 -6.20
C ASP A 42 8.16 4.36 -7.43
N ASP A 43 8.88 3.51 -8.18
CA ASP A 43 8.31 2.78 -9.32
C ASP A 43 7.20 1.82 -8.87
N SER A 44 7.41 1.10 -7.77
CA SER A 44 6.42 0.19 -7.20
C SER A 44 5.17 0.91 -6.68
N LEU A 45 5.32 2.05 -6.02
CA LEU A 45 4.20 2.89 -5.59
C LEU A 45 3.39 3.42 -6.78
N SER A 46 4.06 3.75 -7.88
CA SER A 46 3.40 4.16 -9.13
C SER A 46 2.59 2.99 -9.73
N MET A 47 3.16 1.79 -9.77
CA MET A 47 2.44 0.59 -10.22
C MET A 47 1.25 0.25 -9.32
N GLN A 48 1.43 0.40 -8.00
CA GLN A 48 0.38 0.21 -7.01
C GLN A 48 -0.82 1.13 -7.27
N ASP A 49 -0.59 2.41 -7.57
CA ASP A 49 -1.65 3.37 -7.92
C ASP A 49 -2.40 2.97 -9.21
N GLU A 50 -1.67 2.52 -10.24
CA GLU A 50 -2.29 2.02 -11.46
C GLU A 50 -3.18 0.79 -11.22
N ILE A 51 -2.72 -0.14 -10.37
CA ILE A 51 -3.49 -1.33 -9.99
C ILE A 51 -4.78 -0.92 -9.28
N TYR A 52 -4.69 -0.02 -8.28
CA TYR A 52 -5.88 0.49 -7.57
C TYR A 52 -6.86 1.17 -8.54
N THR A 53 -6.36 2.02 -9.43
CA THR A 53 -7.17 2.69 -10.44
C THR A 53 -7.90 1.70 -11.34
N LYS A 54 -7.19 0.69 -11.87
CA LYS A 54 -7.77 -0.34 -12.73
C LYS A 54 -8.83 -1.17 -11.99
N MET A 55 -8.55 -1.58 -10.77
CA MET A 55 -9.51 -2.35 -9.97
C MET A 55 -10.73 -1.52 -9.58
N THR A 56 -10.55 -0.24 -9.27
CA THR A 56 -11.65 0.70 -8.94
C THR A 56 -12.54 0.93 -10.15
N ASN A 57 -11.96 1.18 -11.33
CA ASN A 57 -12.70 1.35 -12.59
C ASN A 57 -13.53 0.12 -12.97
N LYS A 58 -13.11 -1.07 -12.55
CA LYS A 58 -13.84 -2.34 -12.73
C LYS A 58 -14.84 -2.63 -11.60
N GLY A 59 -14.95 -1.78 -10.58
CA GLY A 59 -15.77 -1.99 -9.39
C GLY A 59 -15.27 -3.11 -8.47
N TRP A 60 -14.00 -3.49 -8.58
CA TRP A 60 -13.39 -4.58 -7.80
C TRP A 60 -12.73 -4.10 -6.51
N TYR A 61 -12.43 -2.81 -6.44
CA TYR A 61 -11.86 -2.15 -5.27
C TYR A 61 -12.75 -0.99 -4.85
N ASN A 62 -13.19 -0.98 -3.60
CA ASN A 62 -14.04 0.08 -3.07
C ASN A 62 -13.17 1.10 -2.33
N VAL A 63 -13.05 2.29 -2.89
CA VAL A 63 -12.44 3.43 -2.20
C VAL A 63 -13.51 4.01 -1.31
N CYS A 64 -13.43 3.76 -0.01
CA CYS A 64 -14.36 4.31 0.97
C CYS A 64 -13.55 5.11 1.97
N ASP A 65 -13.78 6.42 2.00
CA ASP A 65 -13.25 7.25 3.06
C ASP A 65 -13.80 6.75 4.39
N VAL A 66 -12.92 6.52 5.35
CA VAL A 66 -13.35 6.14 6.69
C VAL A 66 -14.12 7.34 7.26
N GLU A 67 -15.39 7.13 7.59
CA GLU A 67 -16.21 8.15 8.22
C GLU A 67 -15.52 8.72 9.47
N GLN A 68 -15.44 10.06 9.56
CA GLN A 68 -14.79 10.74 10.69
C GLN A 68 -15.32 10.27 12.05
N THR A 69 -16.63 9.98 12.13
CA THR A 69 -17.27 9.43 13.33
C THR A 69 -16.64 8.11 13.79
N LYS A 70 -16.26 7.22 12.86
CA LYS A 70 -15.59 5.94 13.17
C LYS A 70 -14.17 6.19 13.68
N ILE A 71 -13.47 7.17 13.11
CA ILE A 71 -12.14 7.60 13.58
C ILE A 71 -12.24 8.10 15.03
N ASP A 72 -13.21 8.98 15.31
CA ASP A 72 -13.38 9.58 16.64
C ASP A 72 -13.78 8.55 17.69
N GLN A 73 -14.66 7.60 17.36
CA GLN A 73 -15.01 6.46 18.22
C GLN A 73 -13.78 5.60 18.54
N LEU A 74 -12.94 5.30 17.55
CA LEU A 74 -11.70 4.55 17.76
C LEU A 74 -10.75 5.31 18.69
N LYS A 75 -10.54 6.61 18.46
CA LYS A 75 -9.72 7.45 19.33
C LYS A 75 -10.21 7.42 20.78
N GLN A 76 -11.52 7.56 21.01
CA GLN A 76 -12.11 7.49 22.35
C GLN A 76 -11.93 6.12 23.01
N LYS A 77 -12.16 5.03 22.27
CA LYS A 77 -12.02 3.66 22.77
C LYS A 77 -10.60 3.38 23.29
N PHE A 78 -9.58 3.85 22.57
CA PHE A 78 -8.18 3.63 22.97
C PHE A 78 -7.67 4.68 23.96
N ALA A 79 -8.28 5.86 24.05
CA ALA A 79 -7.97 6.84 25.09
C ALA A 79 -8.43 6.43 26.49
N THR A 80 -9.48 5.59 26.59
CA THR A 80 -10.01 5.06 27.86
C THR A 80 -9.46 3.68 28.23
N ALA A 81 -8.64 3.07 27.36
CA ALA A 81 -8.01 1.76 27.59
C ALA A 81 -6.67 1.85 28.36
N GLN A 82 -6.41 2.96 29.05
CA GLN A 82 -5.17 3.22 29.80
C GLN A 82 -5.40 3.17 31.30
#